data_AF-A0A968ZIT5-F1
#
_entry.id   AF-A0A968ZIT5-F1
#
_cell.length_a   1.000
_cell.length_b   1.000
_cell.length_c   1.000
_cell.angle_alpha   90.00
_cell.angle_beta   90.00
_cell.angle_gamma   90.00
#
_symmetry.space_group_name_H-M   'P 1'
#
loop_
_entity.id
_entity.type
_entity.pdbx_description
1 polymer ?
#
loop_
_entity_poly.entity_id
_entity_poly.type
_entity_poly.pdbx_seq_one_letter_code
_entity_poly.pdbx_strand_id
1 'polypeptide(L)'
;MKVHRNGKRVVLAITLVFLGVGILAGDGMLRSAQAQVADPKAVAEQVYRKLPDLPLENTYLRAKSQKPATDSTLVSRLIHYHTMIKSRSPLYRFDWKITLADYLGMNETVLPDTYPSRTFLTKNPIQGDLQAIRQLTRQQRSGLVQALSDLYASQLTPTVEAKPSLMPQPSAPSNQRSEQPLPSLPTRPQLSPLPVKGGRGAVAIAHP
;
A
#
# COMPACT_ATOMS: atom_id res chain seq x y z
N MET A 1 -67.96 31.05 23.48
CA MET A 1 -67.11 31.93 24.29
C MET A 1 -65.70 31.94 23.72
N LYS A 2 -65.17 33.15 23.51
CA LYS A 2 -63.90 33.46 22.86
C LYS A 2 -62.90 33.78 23.96
N VAL A 3 -61.77 33.07 24.02
CA VAL A 3 -60.58 33.55 24.74
C VAL A 3 -59.34 33.24 23.92
N HIS A 4 -58.91 34.27 23.21
CA HIS A 4 -57.57 34.43 22.66
C HIS A 4 -56.64 34.84 23.82
N ARG A 5 -55.44 34.26 23.92
CA ARG A 5 -54.34 34.94 24.60
C ARG A 5 -52.99 34.52 24.01
N ASN A 6 -52.41 35.46 23.28
CA ASN A 6 -51.09 35.41 22.65
C ASN A 6 -50.00 35.59 23.70
N GLY A 7 -49.10 34.62 23.83
CA GLY A 7 -47.87 34.73 24.62
C GLY A 7 -46.72 35.21 23.75
N LYS A 8 -46.35 36.49 23.88
CA LYS A 8 -45.16 37.09 23.27
C LYS A 8 -43.91 36.41 23.85
N ARG A 9 -43.06 35.83 23.01
CA ARG A 9 -41.74 35.33 23.41
C ARG A 9 -40.79 36.52 23.54
N VAL A 10 -40.32 36.77 24.77
CA VAL A 10 -39.26 37.73 25.07
C VAL A 10 -37.94 37.15 24.56
N VAL A 11 -37.31 37.83 23.59
CA VAL A 11 -35.96 37.49 23.13
C VAL A 11 -34.98 38.29 24.00
N LEU A 12 -34.25 37.59 24.86
CA LEU A 12 -33.17 38.15 25.65
C LEU A 12 -31.90 38.16 24.78
N ALA A 13 -31.51 39.34 24.30
CA ALA A 13 -30.23 39.53 23.62
C ALA A 13 -29.14 39.79 24.67
N ILE A 14 -28.22 38.84 24.83
CA ILE A 14 -27.00 39.03 25.63
C ILE A 14 -25.84 39.24 24.67
N THR A 15 -25.30 40.46 24.67
CA THR A 15 -24.08 40.88 24.02
C THR A 15 -22.85 40.34 24.77
N LEU A 16 -21.89 39.78 24.05
CA LEU A 16 -20.54 39.50 24.58
C LEU A 16 -19.51 40.14 23.63
N VAL A 17 -18.92 41.24 24.09
CA VAL A 17 -17.76 41.89 23.48
C VAL A 17 -16.51 41.17 23.99
N PHE A 18 -15.84 40.41 23.13
CA PHE A 18 -14.54 39.82 23.44
C PHE A 18 -13.42 40.76 22.98
N LEU A 19 -12.75 41.36 23.96
CA LEU A 19 -11.49 42.08 23.78
C LEU A 19 -10.36 41.05 23.89
N GLY A 20 -9.84 40.59 22.75
CA GLY A 20 -8.78 39.57 22.68
C GLY A 20 -7.42 40.19 22.39
N VAL A 21 -6.53 40.13 23.38
CA VAL A 21 -5.12 40.51 23.34
C VAL A 21 -4.35 39.64 22.33
N GLY A 22 -3.54 40.29 21.49
CA GLY A 22 -2.68 39.62 20.52
C GLY A 22 -1.48 38.94 21.20
N ILE A 23 -1.36 37.62 20.98
CA ILE A 23 -0.14 36.85 21.27
C ILE A 23 0.48 36.47 19.93
N LEU A 24 1.64 37.07 19.63
CA LEU A 24 2.53 36.66 18.54
C LEU A 24 3.27 35.40 18.98
N ALA A 25 2.66 34.23 18.79
CA ALA A 25 3.36 32.95 18.90
C ALA A 25 3.88 32.56 17.50
N GLY A 26 5.20 32.62 17.33
CA GLY A 26 5.88 32.07 16.17
C GLY A 26 5.79 30.55 16.19
N ASP A 27 4.79 30.00 15.52
CA ASP A 27 4.67 28.56 15.26
C ASP A 27 5.70 28.14 14.19
N GLY A 28 6.93 27.97 14.64
CA GLY A 28 7.97 27.20 13.95
C GLY A 28 7.64 25.71 13.94
N MET A 29 6.52 25.37 13.31
CA MET A 29 6.27 24.21 12.46
C MET A 29 7.20 23.00 12.67
N LEU A 30 7.03 22.28 13.80
CA LEU A 30 7.33 20.86 13.86
C LEU A 30 6.34 20.14 12.94
N ARG A 31 6.64 20.12 11.64
CA ARG A 31 5.91 19.33 10.65
C ARG A 31 6.26 17.87 10.93
N SER A 32 5.48 17.23 11.80
CA SER A 32 5.58 15.79 12.00
C SER A 32 5.52 15.11 10.63
N ALA A 33 6.54 14.31 10.32
CA ALA A 33 6.54 13.42 9.17
C ALA A 33 5.55 12.29 9.46
N GLN A 34 4.26 12.61 9.43
CA GLN A 34 3.23 11.60 9.33
C GLN A 34 3.49 10.92 7.98
N ALA A 35 3.92 9.66 8.01
CA ALA A 35 3.89 8.80 6.84
C ALA A 35 2.47 8.89 6.28
N GLN A 36 2.29 9.65 5.20
CA GLN A 36 0.98 9.85 4.61
C GLN A 36 0.49 8.48 4.16
N VAL A 37 -0.56 7.96 4.81
CA VAL A 37 -1.20 6.73 4.38
C VAL A 37 -1.76 7.00 2.99
N ALA A 38 -1.08 6.51 1.96
CA ALA A 38 -1.47 6.80 0.59
C ALA A 38 -2.90 6.31 0.34
N ASP A 39 -3.71 7.17 -0.28
CA ASP A 39 -5.09 6.85 -0.61
C ASP A 39 -5.15 5.57 -1.49
N PRO A 40 -5.80 4.49 -1.01
CA PRO A 40 -5.91 3.24 -1.76
C PRO A 40 -6.45 3.43 -3.18
N LYS A 41 -7.32 4.42 -3.41
CA LYS A 41 -7.89 4.69 -4.74
C LYS A 41 -6.84 5.27 -5.68
N ALA A 42 -6.13 6.30 -5.25
CA ALA A 42 -5.07 6.93 -6.03
C ALA A 42 -3.93 5.96 -6.37
N VAL A 43 -3.58 5.05 -5.45
CA VAL A 43 -2.59 3.99 -5.72
C VAL A 43 -3.16 2.96 -6.70
N ALA A 44 -4.42 2.53 -6.53
CA ALA A 44 -5.05 1.59 -7.45
C ALA A 44 -5.08 2.12 -8.89
N GLU A 45 -5.40 3.40 -9.09
CA GLU A 45 -5.36 4.03 -10.42
C GLU A 45 -3.97 3.95 -11.06
N GLN A 46 -2.91 4.14 -10.28
CA GLN A 46 -1.53 4.00 -10.75
C GLN A 46 -1.20 2.55 -11.13
N VAL A 47 -1.72 1.58 -10.38
CA VAL A 47 -1.56 0.16 -10.69
C VAL A 47 -2.25 -0.18 -12.01
N TYR A 48 -3.51 0.24 -12.23
CA TYR A 48 -4.21 -0.03 -13.50
C TYR A 48 -3.56 0.65 -14.70
N ARG A 49 -2.91 1.82 -14.52
CA ARG A 49 -2.09 2.40 -15.60
C ARG A 49 -0.89 1.54 -15.98
N LYS A 50 -0.28 0.83 -15.02
CA LYS A 50 0.86 -0.07 -15.27
C LYS A 50 0.43 -1.46 -15.73
N LEU A 51 -0.76 -1.90 -15.33
CA LEU A 51 -1.30 -3.25 -15.56
C LEU A 51 -2.75 -3.14 -16.08
N PRO A 52 -2.96 -2.69 -17.32
CA PRO A 52 -4.29 -2.38 -17.85
C PRO A 52 -5.21 -3.60 -18.00
N ASP A 53 -4.64 -4.80 -18.09
CA ASP A 53 -5.39 -6.05 -18.26
C ASP A 53 -5.96 -6.61 -16.94
N LEU A 54 -5.71 -5.94 -15.80
CA LEU A 54 -6.29 -6.38 -14.53
C LEU A 54 -7.80 -6.12 -14.49
N PRO A 55 -8.60 -7.07 -13.98
CA PRO A 55 -10.04 -6.88 -13.83
C PRO A 55 -10.33 -5.76 -12.83
N LEU A 56 -11.23 -4.84 -13.22
CA LEU A 56 -11.57 -3.68 -12.40
C LEU A 56 -12.49 -4.01 -11.21
N GLU A 57 -13.42 -4.95 -11.36
CA GLU A 57 -14.45 -5.30 -10.37
C GLU A 57 -15.15 -4.06 -9.74
N ASN A 58 -15.57 -3.09 -10.55
CA ASN A 58 -16.12 -1.80 -10.08
C ASN A 58 -17.58 -1.54 -10.51
N THR A 59 -18.34 -2.60 -10.79
CA THR A 59 -19.75 -2.53 -11.22
C THR A 59 -20.75 -2.47 -10.05
N TYR A 60 -20.26 -2.52 -8.81
CA TYR A 60 -21.09 -2.50 -7.61
C TYR A 60 -21.77 -1.14 -7.39
N LEU A 61 -23.01 -1.17 -6.89
CA LEU A 61 -23.77 0.06 -6.59
C LEU A 61 -23.52 0.52 -5.16
N ARG A 62 -23.50 1.83 -4.95
CA ARG A 62 -23.49 2.41 -3.61
C ARG A 62 -24.86 2.24 -2.95
N ALA A 63 -24.87 1.81 -1.69
CA ALA A 63 -26.11 1.59 -0.93
C ALA A 63 -26.99 2.84 -0.86
N LYS A 64 -26.39 4.01 -0.62
CA LYS A 64 -27.12 5.28 -0.45
C LYS A 64 -27.66 5.87 -1.75
N SER A 65 -26.85 5.90 -2.81
CA SER A 65 -27.19 6.62 -4.05
C SER A 65 -27.67 5.72 -5.18
N GLN A 66 -27.53 4.40 -5.06
CA GLN A 66 -27.76 3.42 -6.13
C GLN A 66 -26.96 3.69 -7.42
N LYS A 67 -25.92 4.55 -7.34
CA LYS A 67 -25.01 4.82 -8.45
C LYS A 67 -23.81 3.86 -8.42
N PRO A 68 -23.20 3.55 -9.57
CA PRO A 68 -21.96 2.75 -9.62
C PRO A 68 -20.85 3.35 -8.75
N ALA A 69 -20.15 2.51 -8.01
CA ALA A 69 -18.97 2.85 -7.22
C ALA A 69 -17.70 2.65 -8.07
N THR A 70 -17.55 3.47 -9.11
CA THR A 70 -16.45 3.35 -10.09
C THR A 70 -15.05 3.43 -9.48
N ASP A 71 -14.93 4.06 -8.32
CA ASP A 71 -13.71 4.20 -7.52
C ASP A 71 -13.46 3.03 -6.55
N SER A 72 -14.43 2.14 -6.35
CA SER A 72 -14.26 0.89 -5.61
C SER A 72 -13.91 -0.20 -6.61
N THR A 73 -12.62 -0.30 -6.92
CA THR A 73 -12.05 -1.33 -7.80
C THR A 73 -11.46 -2.50 -7.00
N LEU A 74 -11.19 -3.63 -7.67
CA LEU A 74 -10.50 -4.79 -7.10
C LEU A 74 -9.22 -4.37 -6.36
N VAL A 75 -8.31 -3.68 -7.05
CA VAL A 75 -7.03 -3.26 -6.48
C VAL A 75 -7.23 -2.29 -5.31
N SER A 76 -8.18 -1.35 -5.38
CA SER A 76 -8.43 -0.43 -4.25
C SER A 76 -8.89 -1.17 -2.99
N ARG A 77 -9.73 -2.20 -3.14
CA ARG A 77 -10.18 -3.04 -2.03
C ARG A 77 -9.08 -3.96 -1.53
N LEU A 78 -8.25 -4.50 -2.41
CA LEU A 78 -7.07 -5.30 -2.04
C LEU A 78 -6.07 -4.49 -1.22
N ILE A 79 -5.82 -3.24 -1.62
CA ILE A 79 -4.96 -2.32 -0.86
C ILE A 79 -5.58 -2.03 0.51
N HIS A 80 -6.88 -1.67 0.56
CA HIS A 80 -7.57 -1.42 1.83
C HIS A 80 -7.52 -2.65 2.75
N TYR A 81 -7.77 -3.84 2.22
CA TYR A 81 -7.67 -5.08 2.97
C TYR A 81 -6.26 -5.27 3.54
N HIS A 82 -5.22 -5.08 2.74
CA HIS A 82 -3.83 -5.20 3.16
C HIS A 82 -3.46 -4.23 4.28
N THR A 83 -3.71 -2.93 4.08
CA THR A 83 -3.20 -1.88 4.96
C THR A 83 -4.09 -1.64 6.18
N MET A 84 -5.41 -1.75 6.04
CA MET A 84 -6.36 -1.36 7.10
C MET A 84 -6.96 -2.56 7.83
N ILE A 85 -7.28 -3.65 7.12
CA ILE A 85 -7.90 -4.83 7.75
C ILE A 85 -6.83 -5.77 8.31
N LYS A 86 -5.74 -5.97 7.57
CA LYS A 86 -4.65 -6.86 7.97
C LYS A 86 -3.45 -6.13 8.58
N SER A 87 -3.44 -4.80 8.52
CA SER A 87 -2.37 -3.96 9.07
C SER A 87 -0.97 -4.38 8.60
N ARG A 88 -0.88 -4.87 7.37
CA ARG A 88 0.39 -5.29 6.76
C ARG A 88 1.13 -4.09 6.17
N SER A 89 2.45 -4.18 6.12
CA SER A 89 3.27 -3.09 5.61
C SER A 89 3.22 -3.08 4.08
N PRO A 90 2.76 -1.97 3.46
CA PRO A 90 2.71 -1.89 2.02
C PRO A 90 4.10 -1.74 1.37
N LEU A 91 5.15 -1.54 2.18
CA LEU A 91 6.54 -1.40 1.74
C LEU A 91 7.17 -2.75 1.34
N TYR A 92 6.70 -3.86 1.92
CA TYR A 92 7.36 -5.15 1.76
C TYR A 92 6.61 -6.03 0.75
N ARG A 93 7.33 -6.47 -0.29
CA ARG A 93 6.82 -7.42 -1.29
C ARG A 93 6.28 -8.70 -0.68
N PHE A 94 6.88 -9.17 0.42
CA PHE A 94 6.48 -10.40 1.09
C PHE A 94 5.07 -10.27 1.66
N ASP A 95 4.74 -9.15 2.29
CA ASP A 95 3.42 -8.89 2.87
C ASP A 95 2.31 -8.87 1.80
N TRP A 96 2.62 -8.37 0.61
CA TRP A 96 1.72 -8.44 -0.54
C TRP A 96 1.51 -9.88 -1.02
N LYS A 97 2.55 -10.72 -1.00
CA LYS A 97 2.41 -12.15 -1.33
C LYS A 97 1.56 -12.89 -0.30
N ILE A 98 1.71 -12.59 0.99
CA ILE A 98 0.83 -13.15 2.03
C ILE A 98 -0.62 -12.74 1.75
N THR A 99 -0.85 -11.48 1.39
CA THR A 99 -2.20 -11.00 1.06
C THR A 99 -2.80 -11.73 -0.14
N LEU A 100 -2.02 -11.98 -1.19
CA LEU A 100 -2.49 -12.82 -2.30
C LEU A 100 -2.74 -14.28 -1.87
N ALA A 101 -1.96 -14.82 -0.93
CA ALA A 101 -2.22 -16.14 -0.38
C ALA A 101 -3.57 -16.21 0.35
N ASP A 102 -4.00 -15.15 1.05
CA ASP A 102 -5.35 -15.07 1.64
C ASP A 102 -6.42 -15.17 0.55
N TYR A 103 -6.31 -14.40 -0.54
CA TYR A 103 -7.29 -14.39 -1.62
C TYR A 103 -7.32 -15.72 -2.39
N LEU A 104 -6.20 -16.41 -2.44
CA LEU A 104 -6.08 -17.75 -3.02
C LEU A 104 -6.53 -18.86 -2.07
N GLY A 105 -6.85 -18.55 -0.81
CA GLY A 105 -7.26 -19.52 0.21
C GLY A 105 -6.11 -20.39 0.73
N MET A 106 -4.87 -19.88 0.67
CA MET A 106 -3.64 -20.59 1.06
C MET A 106 -3.00 -20.09 2.36
N ASN A 107 -3.56 -19.04 2.99
CA ASN A 107 -3.05 -18.51 4.26
C ASN A 107 -4.20 -18.27 5.25
N GLU A 108 -4.88 -17.12 5.17
CA GLU A 108 -6.05 -16.84 6.01
C GLU A 108 -7.35 -16.83 5.21
N THR A 109 -8.46 -17.12 5.88
CA THR A 109 -9.79 -16.97 5.29
C THR A 109 -10.18 -15.50 5.27
N VAL A 110 -10.51 -14.98 4.08
CA VAL A 110 -11.06 -13.63 3.93
C VAL A 110 -12.51 -13.64 4.39
N LEU A 111 -12.81 -12.88 5.45
CA LEU A 111 -14.14 -12.89 6.09
C LEU A 111 -15.07 -11.84 5.44
N PRO A 112 -16.32 -12.20 5.10
CA PRO A 112 -17.29 -11.24 4.55
C PRO A 112 -17.59 -10.06 5.48
N ASP A 113 -17.54 -10.25 6.81
CA ASP A 113 -17.94 -9.22 7.78
C ASP A 113 -16.92 -8.09 7.92
N THR A 114 -15.65 -8.37 7.66
CA THR A 114 -14.57 -7.37 7.71
C THR A 114 -14.12 -6.93 6.31
N TYR A 115 -14.74 -7.45 5.25
CA TYR A 115 -14.29 -7.18 3.89
C TYR A 115 -14.49 -5.70 3.51
N PRO A 116 -13.52 -5.06 2.83
CA PRO A 116 -13.64 -3.67 2.42
C PRO A 116 -14.91 -3.40 1.62
N SER A 117 -15.45 -2.20 1.80
CA SER A 117 -16.61 -1.71 1.04
C SER A 117 -17.96 -2.36 1.37
N ARG A 118 -18.01 -3.32 2.31
CA ARG A 118 -19.25 -3.92 2.79
C ARG A 118 -20.28 -2.90 3.28
N THR A 119 -19.83 -1.85 3.98
CA THR A 119 -20.72 -0.89 4.65
C THR A 119 -21.35 0.15 3.73
N PHE A 120 -20.83 0.33 2.51
CA PHE A 120 -21.30 1.37 1.59
C PHE A 120 -21.73 0.86 0.21
N LEU A 121 -21.46 -0.40 -0.13
CA LEU A 121 -21.99 -1.06 -1.33
C LEU A 121 -23.27 -1.82 -1.03
N THR A 122 -24.14 -1.96 -2.03
CA THR A 122 -25.38 -2.74 -1.93
C THR A 122 -25.12 -4.23 -1.75
N LYS A 123 -24.00 -4.73 -2.31
CA LYS A 123 -23.56 -6.12 -2.22
C LYS A 123 -22.10 -6.16 -1.81
N ASN A 124 -21.74 -7.12 -0.97
CA ASN A 124 -20.34 -7.38 -0.63
C ASN A 124 -19.58 -7.95 -1.85
N PRO A 125 -18.50 -7.29 -2.31
CA PRO A 125 -17.77 -7.70 -3.51
C PRO A 125 -16.83 -8.91 -3.31
N ILE A 126 -16.68 -9.42 -2.09
CA ILE A 126 -15.70 -10.45 -1.73
C ILE A 126 -15.65 -11.64 -2.70
N GLN A 127 -16.79 -12.21 -3.08
CA GLN A 127 -16.81 -13.41 -3.93
C GLN A 127 -16.26 -13.13 -5.33
N GLY A 128 -16.62 -11.99 -5.93
CA GLY A 128 -16.12 -11.57 -7.23
C GLY A 128 -14.62 -11.31 -7.18
N ASP A 129 -14.17 -10.62 -6.14
CA ASP A 129 -12.75 -10.29 -5.96
C ASP A 129 -11.87 -11.54 -5.77
N LEU A 130 -12.32 -12.50 -4.96
CA LEU A 130 -11.63 -13.78 -4.79
C LEU A 130 -11.53 -14.54 -6.12
N GLN A 131 -12.60 -14.58 -6.90
CA GLN A 131 -12.57 -15.21 -8.23
C GLN A 131 -11.63 -14.49 -9.19
N ALA A 132 -11.69 -13.16 -9.25
CA ALA A 132 -10.84 -12.34 -10.11
C ALA A 132 -9.35 -12.60 -9.81
N ILE A 133 -8.94 -12.62 -8.54
CA ILE A 133 -7.55 -12.91 -8.15
C ILE A 133 -7.14 -14.36 -8.46
N ARG A 134 -8.05 -15.33 -8.31
CA ARG A 134 -7.79 -16.74 -8.66
C ARG A 134 -7.57 -16.93 -10.17
N GLN A 135 -8.27 -16.17 -10.99
CA GLN A 135 -8.14 -16.22 -12.45
C GLN A 135 -6.85 -15.58 -12.98
N LEU A 136 -6.18 -14.73 -12.20
CA LEU A 136 -4.90 -14.16 -12.60
C LEU A 136 -3.86 -15.25 -12.88
N THR A 137 -3.03 -15.04 -13.89
CA THR A 137 -1.83 -15.86 -14.12
C THR A 137 -0.77 -15.60 -13.05
N ARG A 138 0.22 -16.49 -12.94
CA ARG A 138 1.38 -16.30 -12.06
C ARG A 138 2.13 -15.01 -12.39
N GLN A 139 2.23 -14.66 -13.67
CA GLN A 139 2.88 -13.44 -14.13
C GLN A 139 2.10 -12.20 -13.72
N GLN A 140 0.77 -12.19 -13.92
CA GLN A 140 -0.09 -11.08 -13.49
C GLN A 140 -0.03 -10.86 -11.96
N ARG A 141 -0.08 -11.94 -11.16
CA ARG A 141 0.10 -11.83 -9.70
C ARG A 141 1.46 -11.26 -9.32
N SER A 142 2.52 -11.68 -10.00
CA SER A 142 3.87 -11.16 -9.75
C SER A 142 4.00 -9.68 -10.14
N GLY A 143 3.41 -9.30 -11.27
CA GLY A 143 3.32 -7.91 -11.73
C GLY A 143 2.54 -7.03 -10.76
N LEU A 144 1.41 -7.51 -10.24
CA LEU A 144 0.60 -6.80 -9.23
C LEU A 144 1.40 -6.54 -7.94
N VAL A 145 2.09 -7.57 -7.41
CA VAL A 145 2.95 -7.43 -6.22
C VAL A 145 4.07 -6.42 -6.45
N GLN A 146 4.73 -6.49 -7.60
CA GLN A 146 5.79 -5.55 -7.98
C GLN A 146 5.26 -4.12 -8.03
N ALA A 147 4.17 -3.89 -8.75
CA ALA A 147 3.61 -2.56 -8.93
C ALA A 147 3.22 -1.94 -7.59
N LEU A 148 2.57 -2.71 -6.71
CA LEU A 148 2.19 -2.25 -5.38
C LEU A 148 3.41 -1.90 -4.53
N SER A 149 4.41 -2.79 -4.42
CA SER A 149 5.59 -2.52 -3.61
C SER A 149 6.37 -1.30 -4.10
N ASP A 150 6.52 -1.15 -5.41
CA ASP A 150 7.33 -0.08 -5.99
C ASP A 150 6.66 1.28 -5.79
N LEU A 151 5.33 1.35 -5.94
CA LEU A 151 4.57 2.59 -5.73
C LEU A 151 4.70 3.06 -4.28
N TYR A 152 4.54 2.16 -3.31
CA TYR A 152 4.70 2.52 -1.89
C TYR A 152 6.15 2.83 -1.52
N ALA A 153 7.13 2.12 -2.07
CA ALA A 153 8.54 2.45 -1.87
C ALA A 153 8.89 3.84 -2.42
N SER A 154 8.36 4.22 -3.58
CA SER A 154 8.59 5.53 -4.20
C SER A 154 7.99 6.71 -3.43
N GLN A 155 6.97 6.47 -2.61
CA GLN A 155 6.38 7.52 -1.76
C GLN A 155 7.27 7.90 -0.58
N LEU A 156 8.25 7.06 -0.23
CA LEU A 156 9.23 7.36 0.82
C LEU A 156 10.36 8.27 0.35
N THR A 157 10.55 8.44 -0.96
CA THR A 157 11.54 9.39 -1.48
C THR A 157 10.91 10.77 -1.55
N PRO A 158 11.35 11.75 -0.75
CA PRO A 158 10.94 13.13 -0.97
C PRO A 158 11.39 13.53 -2.37
N THR A 159 10.44 13.97 -3.21
CA THR A 159 10.76 14.68 -4.45
C THR A 159 11.61 15.88 -4.07
N VAL A 160 12.93 15.82 -4.30
CA VAL A 160 13.76 17.01 -4.34
C VAL A 160 13.33 17.76 -5.60
N GLU A 161 12.38 18.67 -5.44
CA GLU A 161 12.01 19.60 -6.50
C GLU A 161 13.24 20.45 -6.81
N ALA A 162 13.89 20.16 -7.94
CA ALA A 162 15.05 20.91 -8.40
C ALA A 162 14.59 22.33 -8.79
N LYS A 163 14.68 23.26 -7.84
CA LYS A 163 14.55 24.69 -8.11
C LYS A 163 15.61 25.08 -9.15
N PRO A 164 15.27 25.80 -10.25
CA PRO A 164 16.28 26.30 -11.17
C PRO A 164 17.16 27.32 -10.43
N SER A 165 18.42 26.95 -10.17
CA SER A 165 19.39 27.87 -9.58
C SER A 165 20.00 28.72 -10.71
N LEU A 166 19.45 29.92 -10.89
CA LEU A 166 20.13 30.98 -11.63
C LEU A 166 21.18 31.59 -10.70
N MET A 167 22.43 31.11 -10.76
CA MET A 167 23.66 31.92 -10.65
C MET A 167 24.92 31.03 -10.79
N PRO A 168 26.03 31.54 -11.36
CA PRO A 168 27.24 30.76 -11.58
C PRO A 168 28.01 30.55 -10.27
N GLN A 169 28.34 29.29 -9.97
CA GLN A 169 29.13 28.91 -8.81
C GLN A 169 30.64 29.09 -9.11
N PRO A 170 31.41 29.80 -8.27
CA PRO A 170 32.86 29.87 -8.41
C PRO A 170 33.52 28.51 -8.14
N SER A 171 34.39 28.08 -9.05
CA SER A 171 35.21 26.88 -8.91
C SER A 171 36.20 27.01 -7.75
N ALA A 172 36.18 26.06 -6.81
CA ALA A 172 37.25 25.84 -5.83
C ALA A 172 37.67 24.35 -5.85
N PRO A 173 38.95 24.04 -5.56
CA PRO A 173 39.73 23.06 -6.31
C PRO A 173 39.47 21.59 -5.98
N SER A 174 39.71 20.76 -6.99
CA SER A 174 39.70 19.30 -6.95
C SER A 174 40.75 18.76 -5.97
N ASN A 175 40.32 18.26 -4.82
CA ASN A 175 41.13 17.34 -4.03
C ASN A 175 40.93 15.93 -4.60
N GLN A 176 41.93 15.50 -5.36
CA GLN A 176 42.08 14.13 -5.85
C GLN A 176 42.03 13.15 -4.67
N ARG A 177 40.91 12.43 -4.54
CA ARG A 177 40.85 11.23 -3.71
C ARG A 177 41.56 10.12 -4.47
N SER A 178 42.76 9.78 -4.02
CA SER A 178 43.50 8.61 -4.47
C SER A 178 42.61 7.38 -4.47
N GLU A 179 42.57 6.66 -5.60
CA GLU A 179 41.96 5.34 -5.70
C GLU A 179 42.66 4.40 -4.73
N GLN A 180 41.98 4.08 -3.63
CA GLN A 180 42.43 3.07 -2.69
C GLN A 180 41.96 1.71 -3.25
N PRO A 181 42.86 0.75 -3.53
CA PRO A 181 42.46 -0.54 -4.08
C PRO A 181 41.51 -1.27 -3.12
N LEU A 182 40.47 -1.89 -3.68
CA LEU A 182 39.53 -2.74 -2.95
C LEU A 182 40.30 -3.83 -2.17
N PRO A 183 40.03 -4.06 -0.87
CA PRO A 183 40.51 -5.26 -0.21
C PRO A 183 39.91 -6.49 -0.90
N SER A 184 40.76 -7.46 -1.24
CA SER A 184 40.37 -8.72 -1.86
C SER A 184 39.34 -9.45 -0.99
N LEU A 185 38.25 -9.95 -1.60
CA LEU A 185 37.33 -10.85 -0.91
C LEU A 185 38.10 -12.07 -0.37
N PRO A 186 37.82 -12.55 0.85
CA PRO A 186 38.36 -13.82 1.30
C PRO A 186 37.89 -14.94 0.37
N THR A 187 38.84 -15.73 -0.12
CA THR A 187 38.57 -16.93 -0.91
C THR A 187 37.60 -17.83 -0.16
N ARG A 188 36.46 -18.14 -0.79
CA ARG A 188 35.49 -19.11 -0.28
C ARG A 188 36.22 -20.43 0.02
N PRO A 189 36.12 -20.98 1.24
CA PRO A 189 36.67 -22.30 1.54
C PRO A 189 36.10 -23.32 0.55
N GLN A 190 36.97 -23.98 -0.20
CA GLN A 190 36.58 -25.15 -0.99
C GLN A 190 36.26 -26.25 0.02
N LEU A 191 34.98 -26.61 0.11
CA LEU A 191 34.54 -27.77 0.87
C LEU A 191 35.14 -29.01 0.20
N SER A 192 35.99 -29.74 0.91
CA SER A 192 36.47 -31.04 0.47
C SER A 192 35.27 -31.94 0.14
N PRO A 193 35.27 -32.63 -1.01
CA PRO A 193 34.27 -33.64 -1.28
C PRO A 193 34.25 -34.66 -0.13
N LEU A 194 33.06 -34.96 0.38
CA LEU A 194 32.89 -36.04 1.35
C LEU A 194 33.48 -37.33 0.77
N PRO A 195 34.17 -38.14 1.57
CA PRO A 195 34.68 -39.43 1.12
C PRO A 195 33.50 -40.28 0.66
N VAL A 196 33.44 -40.54 -0.66
CA VAL A 196 32.58 -41.57 -1.20
C VAL A 196 33.11 -42.89 -0.68
N LYS A 197 32.37 -43.48 0.26
CA LYS A 197 32.57 -44.87 0.68
C LYS A 197 32.23 -45.76 -0.53
N GLY A 198 33.23 -46.00 -1.38
CA GLY A 198 33.21 -47.17 -2.26
C GLY A 198 33.10 -48.42 -1.39
N GLY A 199 32.48 -49.51 -1.82
CA GLY A 199 31.88 -49.87 -3.08
C GLY A 199 31.63 -51.38 -3.04
N ARG A 200 30.82 -51.85 -3.98
CA ARG A 200 30.73 -53.26 -4.43
C ARG A 200 30.21 -54.30 -3.44
N GLY A 201 28.90 -54.53 -3.51
CA GLY A 201 28.36 -55.89 -3.47
C GLY A 201 27.82 -56.23 -4.86
N ALA A 202 28.64 -56.88 -5.68
CA ALA A 202 28.16 -57.57 -6.87
C ALA A 202 27.59 -58.91 -6.41
N VAL A 203 26.30 -59.16 -6.64
CA VAL A 203 25.73 -60.51 -6.59
C VAL A 203 25.31 -60.85 -8.00
N ALA A 204 26.10 -61.73 -8.63
CA ALA A 204 25.71 -62.43 -9.83
C ALA A 204 24.61 -63.43 -9.48
N ILE A 205 23.51 -63.41 -10.22
CA ILE A 205 22.58 -64.55 -10.29
C ILE A 205 22.46 -64.90 -11.76
N ALA A 206 23.06 -66.02 -12.12
CA ALA A 206 22.85 -66.70 -13.39
C ALA A 206 21.57 -67.54 -13.27
N HIS A 207 20.67 -67.39 -14.24
CA HIS A 207 19.59 -68.34 -14.52
C HIS A 207 20.14 -69.51 -15.36
N PRO A 208 19.63 -70.72 -15.14
CA PRO A 208 18.60 -71.24 -16.05
C PRO A 208 17.24 -71.46 -15.38
#